data_AF-A0A497PUX7-F1
#
_entry.id   AF-A0A497PUX7-F1
#
_cell.length_a   1.000
_cell.length_b   1.000
_cell.length_c   1.000
_cell.angle_alpha   90.00
_cell.angle_beta   90.00
_cell.angle_gamma   90.00
#
_symmetry.space_group_name_H-M   'P 1'
#
loop_
_entity.id
_entity.type
_entity.pdbx_description
1 polymer ?
#
loop_
_entity_poly.entity_id
_entity_poly.type
_entity_poly.pdbx_seq_one_letter_code
_entity_poly.pdbx_strand_id
1 'polypeptide(L)'
;MANEDTTVIEDNQQGVQETEQVNTDPGWMSAVSKETREAYGEDMRQYANINPILTDYYSLKEKADSSIQLLGENATEEEVANYNEKMGIPTDASEYELDTAPKELDPEGNVEKWFRETAKGASLNKTQAKAVYEAYNKLQEDGLTAINEKTAADKVETERLLRAEYGSAYEGAMANSARILDIAGEGFRSWLNESGAGNDPRLIRTLARVGAMISEDSIGKTQATAKGTARTQAEIMYPTKQE
;
A
#
# COMPACT_ATOMS: atom_id res chain seq x y z
N MET A 1 -90.29 -67.77 -22.06
CA MET A 1 -89.98 -66.87 -23.19
C MET A 1 -90.36 -65.48 -22.70
N ALA A 2 -89.45 -64.54 -22.46
CA ALA A 2 -88.46 -63.95 -23.38
C ALA A 2 -89.16 -63.15 -24.48
N ASN A 3 -88.89 -61.87 -24.78
CA ASN A 3 -87.88 -60.86 -24.34
C ASN A 3 -88.45 -59.44 -24.66
N GLU A 4 -87.91 -58.25 -24.34
CA GLU A 4 -86.77 -57.69 -23.57
C GLU A 4 -87.15 -56.21 -23.22
N ASP A 5 -87.02 -55.74 -21.96
CA ASP A 5 -85.97 -54.82 -21.43
C ASP A 5 -86.26 -53.30 -21.62
N THR A 6 -85.36 -52.40 -21.18
CA THR A 6 -85.71 -51.14 -20.46
C THR A 6 -85.14 -49.84 -21.09
N THR A 7 -85.47 -48.67 -20.51
CA THR A 7 -84.99 -47.29 -20.81
C THR A 7 -85.74 -46.58 -21.97
N VAL A 8 -85.83 -45.25 -22.07
CA VAL A 8 -84.96 -44.12 -21.63
C VAL A 8 -85.70 -43.06 -20.79
N ILE A 9 -84.93 -42.25 -20.06
CA ILE A 9 -85.31 -41.24 -19.06
C ILE A 9 -84.74 -39.85 -19.43
N GLU A 10 -85.48 -38.81 -19.03
CA GLU A 10 -85.12 -37.39 -18.81
C GLU A 10 -84.48 -36.49 -19.91
N ASP A 11 -85.13 -35.33 -20.05
CA ASP A 11 -84.55 -34.03 -20.41
C ASP A 11 -83.51 -33.58 -19.37
N ASN A 12 -82.37 -33.05 -19.80
CA ASN A 12 -81.57 -32.15 -18.96
C ASN A 12 -80.77 -31.14 -19.80
N GLN A 13 -80.54 -29.96 -19.21
CA GLN A 13 -80.02 -28.77 -19.86
C GLN A 13 -78.50 -28.63 -19.75
N GLN A 14 -77.99 -27.57 -20.40
CA GLN A 14 -76.57 -27.25 -20.46
C GLN A 14 -75.99 -26.88 -19.08
N GLY A 15 -75.26 -27.81 -18.45
CA GLY A 15 -74.35 -27.48 -17.36
C GLY A 15 -73.08 -26.83 -17.90
N VAL A 16 -72.76 -25.63 -17.42
CA VAL A 16 -71.47 -24.97 -17.73
C VAL A 16 -70.36 -25.75 -17.01
N GLN A 17 -69.48 -26.41 -17.77
CA GLN A 17 -68.24 -26.93 -17.21
C GLN A 17 -67.25 -25.78 -17.01
N GLU A 18 -67.33 -25.16 -15.83
CA GLU A 18 -66.18 -24.48 -15.25
C GLU A 18 -65.04 -25.51 -15.14
N THR A 19 -63.94 -25.27 -15.86
CA THR A 19 -62.83 -26.22 -15.88
C THR A 19 -62.10 -26.16 -14.55
N GLU A 20 -62.44 -27.07 -13.63
CA GLU A 20 -61.58 -27.39 -12.48
C GLU A 20 -60.19 -27.72 -12.99
N GLN A 21 -59.26 -26.77 -12.83
CA GLN A 21 -57.85 -27.09 -12.88
C GLN A 21 -57.60 -28.07 -11.73
N VAL A 22 -57.34 -29.33 -12.07
CA VAL A 22 -56.96 -30.37 -11.10
C VAL A 22 -55.76 -29.82 -10.35
N ASN A 23 -55.98 -29.43 -9.09
CA ASN A 23 -55.00 -28.66 -8.35
C ASN A 23 -53.87 -29.59 -7.89
N THR A 24 -52.83 -29.67 -8.70
CA THR A 24 -51.63 -30.49 -8.46
C THR A 24 -50.67 -29.87 -7.44
N ASP A 25 -51.01 -28.70 -6.88
CA ASP A 25 -50.20 -28.03 -5.87
C ASP A 25 -50.09 -28.88 -4.58
N PRO A 26 -48.87 -29.12 -4.08
CA PRO A 26 -48.64 -29.66 -2.74
C PRO A 26 -49.50 -28.95 -1.69
N GLY A 27 -50.27 -29.71 -0.89
CA GLY A 27 -51.35 -29.16 -0.06
C GLY A 27 -50.97 -28.06 0.93
N TRP A 28 -49.69 -27.94 1.29
CA TRP A 28 -49.16 -26.84 2.11
C TRP A 28 -49.30 -25.47 1.42
N MET A 29 -49.28 -25.43 0.08
CA MET A 29 -49.43 -24.21 -0.72
C MET A 29 -50.82 -23.57 -0.53
N SER A 30 -51.84 -24.33 -0.10
CA SER A 30 -53.17 -23.78 0.21
C SER A 30 -53.15 -22.74 1.33
N ALA A 31 -52.19 -22.83 2.26
CA ALA A 31 -51.98 -21.87 3.35
C ALA A 31 -51.19 -20.62 2.91
N VAL A 32 -50.65 -20.61 1.69
CA VAL A 32 -49.92 -19.47 1.13
C VAL A 32 -50.92 -18.49 0.50
N SER A 33 -50.65 -17.18 0.66
CA SER A 33 -51.46 -16.12 0.05
C SER A 33 -51.60 -16.31 -1.46
N LYS A 34 -52.72 -15.81 -2.03
CA LYS A 34 -52.94 -15.87 -3.47
C LYS A 34 -51.81 -15.16 -4.23
N GLU A 35 -51.46 -13.95 -3.79
CA GLU A 35 -50.45 -13.08 -4.38
C GLU A 35 -49.04 -13.72 -4.39
N THR A 36 -48.63 -14.37 -3.29
CA THR A 36 -47.37 -15.10 -3.23
C THR A 36 -47.38 -16.35 -4.12
N ARG A 37 -48.53 -17.04 -4.27
CA ARG A 37 -48.67 -18.16 -5.21
C ARG A 37 -48.69 -17.72 -6.68
N GLU A 38 -49.24 -16.56 -7.00
CA GLU A 38 -49.21 -16.01 -8.35
C GLU A 38 -47.80 -15.50 -8.73
N ALA A 39 -47.04 -14.96 -7.76
CA ALA A 39 -45.67 -14.48 -7.99
C ALA A 39 -44.60 -15.58 -8.00
N TYR A 40 -44.72 -16.61 -7.15
CA TYR A 40 -43.65 -17.62 -6.93
C TYR A 40 -44.12 -19.08 -7.03
N GLY A 41 -45.39 -19.33 -7.39
CA GLY A 41 -45.98 -20.67 -7.36
C GLY A 41 -45.33 -21.70 -8.28
N GLU A 42 -44.59 -21.29 -9.30
CA GLU A 42 -43.80 -22.21 -10.14
C GLU A 42 -42.58 -22.74 -9.36
N ASP A 43 -41.73 -21.85 -8.83
CA ASP A 43 -40.61 -22.23 -7.95
C ASP A 43 -41.08 -22.99 -6.72
N MET A 44 -42.17 -22.55 -6.08
CA MET A 44 -42.68 -23.19 -4.87
C MET A 44 -43.19 -24.63 -5.12
N ARG A 45 -43.64 -24.95 -6.34
CA ARG A 45 -44.11 -26.31 -6.71
C ARG A 45 -43.00 -27.37 -6.72
N GLN A 46 -41.71 -26.98 -6.72
CA GLN A 46 -40.61 -27.94 -6.58
C GLN A 46 -40.53 -28.58 -5.17
N TYR A 47 -41.17 -27.96 -4.16
CA TYR A 47 -41.11 -28.39 -2.77
C TYR A 47 -42.35 -29.21 -2.36
N ALA A 48 -42.16 -30.51 -2.15
CA ALA A 48 -43.25 -31.43 -1.76
C ALA A 48 -43.90 -31.10 -0.39
N ASN A 49 -43.22 -30.39 0.49
CA ASN A 49 -43.73 -29.90 1.77
C ASN A 49 -42.96 -28.64 2.22
N ILE A 50 -43.40 -28.02 3.31
CA ILE A 50 -42.85 -26.76 3.84
C ILE A 50 -41.45 -26.89 4.49
N ASN A 51 -41.04 -28.09 4.93
CA ASN A 51 -39.82 -28.24 5.73
C ASN A 51 -38.53 -27.86 4.96
N PRO A 52 -38.31 -28.30 3.70
CA PRO A 52 -37.19 -27.81 2.89
C PRO A 52 -37.13 -26.29 2.78
N ILE A 53 -38.27 -25.62 2.56
CA ILE A 53 -38.33 -24.14 2.46
C ILE A 53 -37.92 -23.47 3.77
N LEU A 54 -38.31 -24.04 4.92
CA LEU A 54 -37.85 -23.56 6.23
C LEU A 54 -36.34 -23.80 6.40
N THR A 55 -35.82 -24.97 6.00
CA THR A 55 -34.37 -25.27 6.01
C THR A 55 -33.59 -24.31 5.11
N ASP A 56 -34.06 -24.04 3.90
CA ASP A 56 -33.44 -23.11 2.96
C ASP A 56 -33.53 -21.66 3.47
N TYR A 57 -34.67 -21.24 4.04
CA TYR A 57 -34.81 -19.94 4.69
C TYR A 57 -33.84 -19.75 5.85
N TYR A 58 -33.74 -20.71 6.77
CA TYR A 58 -32.79 -20.62 7.89
C TYR A 58 -31.33 -20.69 7.41
N SER A 59 -31.03 -21.49 6.37
CA SER A 59 -29.70 -21.53 5.75
C SER A 59 -29.33 -20.23 5.05
N LEU A 60 -30.31 -19.56 4.42
CA LEU A 60 -30.12 -18.24 3.81
C LEU A 60 -30.00 -17.15 4.87
N LYS A 61 -30.75 -17.24 5.97
CA LYS A 61 -30.61 -16.33 7.11
C LYS A 61 -29.25 -16.47 7.78
N GLU A 62 -28.77 -17.69 8.05
CA GLU A 62 -27.43 -17.92 8.62
C GLU A 62 -26.33 -17.35 7.70
N LYS A 63 -26.46 -17.54 6.38
CA LYS A 63 -25.57 -16.92 5.39
C LYS A 63 -25.68 -15.40 5.36
N ALA A 64 -26.87 -14.82 5.50
CA ALA A 64 -27.07 -13.38 5.52
C ALA A 64 -26.51 -12.73 6.80
N ASP A 65 -26.76 -13.34 7.96
CA ASP A 65 -26.27 -12.90 9.27
C ASP A 65 -24.74 -12.95 9.34
N SER A 66 -24.12 -14.00 8.77
CA SER A 66 -22.67 -14.15 8.66
C SER A 66 -22.04 -13.36 7.50
N SER A 67 -22.82 -12.92 6.50
CA SER A 67 -22.31 -12.08 5.41
C SER A 67 -21.93 -10.67 5.89
N ILE A 68 -21.04 -10.04 5.13
CA ILE A 68 -20.69 -8.63 5.28
C ILE A 68 -21.54 -7.86 4.28
N GLN A 69 -22.44 -7.00 4.77
CA GLN A 69 -23.28 -6.18 3.91
C GLN A 69 -22.47 -5.01 3.34
N LEU A 70 -22.75 -4.64 2.09
CA LEU A 70 -22.13 -3.46 1.46
C LEU A 70 -22.74 -2.19 2.06
N LEU A 71 -21.88 -1.33 2.60
CA LEU A 71 -22.26 0.00 3.07
C LEU A 71 -22.77 0.85 1.90
N GLY A 72 -23.93 1.46 2.04
CA GLY A 72 -24.43 2.46 1.10
C GLY A 72 -23.76 3.82 1.31
N GLU A 73 -23.91 4.74 0.34
CA GLU A 73 -23.30 6.10 0.39
C GLU A 73 -23.72 6.94 1.63
N ASN A 74 -24.80 6.56 2.31
CA ASN A 74 -25.33 7.22 3.51
C ASN A 74 -25.47 6.24 4.69
N ALA A 75 -24.60 5.23 4.78
CA ALA A 75 -24.59 4.27 5.88
C ALA A 75 -24.39 4.98 7.24
N THR A 76 -25.12 4.52 8.25
CA THR A 76 -25.06 5.05 9.62
C THR A 76 -23.78 4.63 10.35
N GLU A 77 -23.43 5.35 11.41
CA GLU A 77 -22.26 5.03 12.26
C GLU A 77 -22.33 3.60 12.83
N GLU A 78 -23.54 3.09 13.11
CA GLU A 78 -23.76 1.71 13.60
C GLU A 78 -23.52 0.65 12.50
N GLU A 79 -23.98 0.90 11.26
CA GLU A 79 -23.69 0.03 10.11
C GLU A 79 -22.19 0.00 9.79
N VAL A 80 -21.53 1.17 9.83
CA VAL A 80 -20.07 1.30 9.64
C VAL A 80 -19.31 0.57 10.76
N ALA A 81 -19.74 0.66 12.01
CA ALA A 81 -19.12 -0.05 13.13
C ALA A 81 -19.23 -1.58 12.98
N ASN A 82 -20.43 -2.09 12.63
CA ASN A 82 -20.68 -3.53 12.40
C ASN A 82 -19.87 -4.07 11.21
N TYR A 83 -19.80 -3.29 10.11
CA TYR A 83 -18.94 -3.60 8.97
C TYR A 83 -17.46 -3.66 9.37
N ASN A 84 -16.98 -2.68 10.14
CA ASN A 84 -15.59 -2.62 10.59
C ASN A 84 -15.24 -3.80 11.49
N GLU A 85 -16.10 -4.15 12.45
CA GLU A 85 -15.94 -5.33 13.31
C GLU A 85 -15.85 -6.62 12.48
N LYS A 86 -16.80 -6.84 11.56
CA LYS A 86 -16.81 -8.01 10.66
C LYS A 86 -15.60 -8.08 9.73
N MET A 87 -15.04 -6.94 9.33
CA MET A 87 -13.85 -6.85 8.48
C MET A 87 -12.52 -6.98 9.24
N GLY A 88 -12.52 -6.96 10.57
CA GLY A 88 -11.31 -6.95 11.40
C GLY A 88 -10.57 -5.60 11.41
N ILE A 89 -11.31 -4.51 11.18
CA ILE A 89 -10.81 -3.13 11.26
C ILE A 89 -10.84 -2.70 12.73
N PRO A 90 -9.73 -2.24 13.33
CA PRO A 90 -9.68 -2.00 14.77
C PRO A 90 -10.45 -0.76 15.20
N THR A 91 -10.89 -0.74 16.45
CA THR A 91 -11.55 0.42 17.05
C THR A 91 -10.56 1.51 17.45
N ASP A 92 -9.32 1.14 17.80
CA ASP A 92 -8.24 2.07 18.12
C ASP A 92 -6.95 1.84 17.32
N ALA A 93 -6.18 2.92 17.06
CA ALA A 93 -4.94 2.86 16.30
C ALA A 93 -3.81 2.08 17.02
N SER A 94 -3.87 1.96 18.35
CA SER A 94 -2.94 1.12 19.12
C SER A 94 -3.15 -0.38 18.90
N GLU A 95 -4.34 -0.81 18.45
CA GLU A 95 -4.67 -2.22 18.25
C GLU A 95 -4.00 -2.90 17.04
N TYR A 96 -3.32 -2.15 16.16
CA TYR A 96 -2.58 -2.74 15.06
C TYR A 96 -1.33 -3.48 15.56
N GLU A 97 -1.19 -4.74 15.18
CA GLU A 97 -0.02 -5.57 15.49
C GLU A 97 1.03 -5.38 14.39
N LEU A 98 1.72 -4.25 14.44
CA LEU A 98 2.79 -3.87 13.51
C LEU A 98 4.14 -4.32 14.05
N ASP A 99 4.98 -4.90 13.19
CA ASP A 99 6.34 -5.26 13.57
C ASP A 99 7.23 -4.01 13.50
N THR A 100 7.79 -3.63 14.65
CA THR A 100 8.51 -2.36 14.83
C THR A 100 9.67 -2.23 13.85
N ALA A 101 9.76 -1.07 13.19
CA ALA A 101 10.81 -0.77 12.23
C ALA A 101 12.20 -0.74 12.91
N PRO A 102 13.30 -0.99 12.15
CA PRO A 102 14.67 -0.71 12.60
C PRO A 102 14.80 0.72 13.16
N LYS A 103 15.59 0.89 14.23
CA LYS A 103 15.76 2.21 14.89
C LYS A 103 16.43 3.24 14.00
N GLU A 104 17.12 2.77 12.98
CA GLU A 104 17.76 3.54 11.91
C GLU A 104 16.73 4.16 10.95
N LEU A 105 15.50 3.63 10.92
CA LEU A 105 14.40 4.06 10.06
C LEU A 105 13.31 4.84 10.81
N ASP A 106 12.98 4.46 12.05
CA ASP A 106 12.09 5.24 12.91
C ASP A 106 12.64 5.32 14.35
N PRO A 107 13.57 6.26 14.64
CA PRO A 107 14.21 6.37 15.96
C PRO A 107 13.25 6.72 17.11
N GLU A 108 12.10 7.33 16.79
CA GLU A 108 11.15 7.90 17.76
C GLU A 108 9.77 7.21 17.76
N GLY A 109 9.50 6.30 16.82
CA GLY A 109 8.18 5.67 16.63
C GLY A 109 7.15 6.59 15.95
N ASN A 110 7.62 7.67 15.30
CA ASN A 110 6.76 8.68 14.68
C ASN A 110 6.11 8.16 13.39
N VAL A 111 6.82 7.36 12.61
CA VAL A 111 6.32 6.74 11.37
C VAL A 111 5.36 5.61 11.69
N GLU A 112 5.67 4.77 12.69
CA GLU A 112 4.74 3.74 13.16
C GLU A 112 3.43 4.38 13.66
N LYS A 113 3.52 5.42 14.49
CA LYS A 113 2.36 6.14 15.00
C LYS A 113 1.53 6.80 13.89
N TRP A 114 2.19 7.49 12.95
CA TRP A 114 1.51 8.09 11.79
C TRP A 114 0.81 7.03 10.93
N PHE A 115 1.47 5.88 10.71
CA PHE A 115 0.91 4.79 9.93
C PHE A 115 -0.32 4.17 10.61
N ARG A 116 -0.29 3.98 11.93
CA ARG A 116 -1.42 3.47 12.72
C ARG A 116 -2.69 4.33 12.59
N GLU A 117 -2.55 5.65 12.73
CA GLU A 117 -3.65 6.60 12.52
C GLU A 117 -4.14 6.59 11.07
N THR A 118 -3.20 6.52 10.11
CA THR A 118 -3.52 6.47 8.67
C THR A 118 -4.25 5.19 8.28
N ALA A 119 -3.86 4.04 8.82
CA ALA A 119 -4.50 2.75 8.59
C ALA A 119 -5.93 2.73 9.14
N LYS A 120 -6.15 3.29 10.34
CA LYS A 120 -7.49 3.45 10.92
C LYS A 120 -8.35 4.39 10.08
N GLY A 121 -7.81 5.55 9.68
CA GLY A 121 -8.51 6.51 8.82
C GLY A 121 -8.81 6.01 7.41
N ALA A 122 -8.05 5.02 6.91
CA ALA A 122 -8.25 4.35 5.64
C ALA A 122 -9.03 3.02 5.75
N SER A 123 -9.60 2.71 6.94
CA SER A 123 -10.37 1.49 7.20
C SER A 123 -9.63 0.19 6.82
N LEU A 124 -8.32 0.12 7.07
CA LEU A 124 -7.53 -1.10 6.86
C LEU A 124 -7.73 -2.07 8.02
N ASN A 125 -7.95 -3.36 7.71
CA ASN A 125 -7.96 -4.40 8.73
C ASN A 125 -6.54 -4.75 9.20
N LYS A 126 -6.42 -5.45 10.34
CA LYS A 126 -5.10 -5.75 10.96
C LYS A 126 -4.12 -6.41 9.99
N THR A 127 -4.58 -7.34 9.16
CA THR A 127 -3.78 -8.04 8.14
C THR A 127 -3.30 -7.11 7.02
N GLN A 128 -4.18 -6.27 6.49
CA GLN A 128 -3.86 -5.29 5.45
C GLN A 128 -2.85 -4.25 5.96
N ALA A 129 -3.10 -3.69 7.15
CA ALA A 129 -2.21 -2.71 7.78
C ALA A 129 -0.81 -3.30 8.02
N LYS A 130 -0.72 -4.51 8.58
CA LYS A 130 0.57 -5.20 8.76
C LYS A 130 1.31 -5.40 7.44
N ALA A 131 0.66 -5.97 6.43
CA ALA A 131 1.30 -6.25 5.14
C ALA A 131 1.80 -4.98 4.41
N VAL A 132 1.07 -3.86 4.51
CA VAL A 132 1.51 -2.57 3.93
C VAL A 132 2.67 -1.98 4.74
N TYR A 133 2.67 -2.11 6.08
CA TYR A 133 3.77 -1.62 6.92
C TYR A 133 5.06 -2.43 6.73
N GLU A 134 4.97 -3.76 6.66
CA GLU A 134 6.09 -4.65 6.30
C GLU A 134 6.68 -4.28 4.95
N ALA A 135 5.84 -4.07 3.93
CA ALA A 135 6.28 -3.68 2.60
C ALA A 135 6.94 -2.28 2.57
N TYR A 136 6.45 -1.33 3.36
CA TYR A 136 7.07 -0.02 3.52
C TYR A 136 8.43 -0.10 4.22
N ASN A 137 8.52 -0.80 5.36
CA ASN A 137 9.76 -0.98 6.11
C ASN A 137 10.83 -1.66 5.23
N LYS A 138 10.44 -2.71 4.51
CA LYS A 138 11.33 -3.38 3.55
C LYS A 138 11.79 -2.45 2.43
N LEU A 139 10.92 -1.62 1.86
CA LEU A 139 11.31 -0.67 0.80
C LEU A 139 12.39 0.32 1.29
N GLN A 140 12.33 0.72 2.57
CA GLN A 140 13.37 1.55 3.17
C GLN A 140 14.68 0.76 3.44
N GLU A 141 14.57 -0.49 3.91
CA GLU A 141 15.73 -1.38 4.13
C GLU A 141 16.47 -1.72 2.82
N ASP A 142 15.74 -2.11 1.76
CA ASP A 142 16.25 -2.33 0.41
C ASP A 142 16.90 -1.03 -0.13
N GLY A 143 16.31 0.14 0.15
CA GLY A 143 16.82 1.46 -0.22
C GLY A 143 18.15 1.82 0.48
N LEU A 144 18.23 1.66 1.81
CA LEU A 144 19.47 1.85 2.56
C LEU A 144 20.56 0.87 2.11
N THR A 145 20.19 -0.38 1.85
CA THR A 145 21.11 -1.41 1.34
C THR A 145 21.70 -0.99 0.00
N ALA A 146 20.87 -0.58 -0.96
CA ALA A 146 21.33 -0.10 -2.27
C ALA A 146 22.22 1.16 -2.18
N ILE A 147 21.95 2.08 -1.24
CA ILE A 147 22.81 3.25 -0.98
C ILE A 147 24.17 2.82 -0.44
N ASN A 148 24.21 1.87 0.51
CA ASN A 148 25.45 1.35 1.08
C ASN A 148 26.29 0.57 0.05
N GLU A 149 25.66 -0.31 -0.73
CA GLU A 149 26.31 -1.04 -1.83
C GLU A 149 26.89 -0.08 -2.88
N LYS A 150 26.11 0.92 -3.31
CA LYS A 150 26.58 1.95 -4.24
C LYS A 150 27.76 2.73 -3.66
N THR A 151 27.69 3.13 -2.39
CA THR A 151 28.76 3.89 -1.71
C THR A 151 30.05 3.08 -1.64
N ALA A 152 29.96 1.77 -1.38
CA ALA A 152 31.10 0.86 -1.40
C ALA A 152 31.68 0.68 -2.81
N ALA A 153 30.83 0.53 -3.83
CA ALA A 153 31.25 0.41 -5.23
C ALA A 153 31.91 1.69 -5.76
N ASP A 154 31.31 2.85 -5.52
CA ASP A 154 31.86 4.16 -5.90
C ASP A 154 33.24 4.39 -5.26
N LYS A 155 33.41 4.02 -3.98
CA LYS A 155 34.70 4.11 -3.28
C LYS A 155 35.77 3.24 -3.95
N VAL A 156 35.46 1.99 -4.29
CA VAL A 156 36.41 1.06 -4.94
C VAL A 156 36.80 1.53 -6.33
N GLU A 157 35.83 1.99 -7.13
CA GLU A 157 36.10 2.54 -8.47
C GLU A 157 36.92 3.83 -8.39
N THR A 158 36.64 4.71 -7.43
CA THR A 158 37.41 5.93 -7.19
C THR A 158 38.84 5.63 -6.75
N GLU A 159 39.06 4.69 -5.83
CA GLU A 159 40.42 4.25 -5.48
C GLU A 159 41.16 3.69 -6.70
N ARG A 160 40.49 2.86 -7.52
CA ARG A 160 41.06 2.30 -8.75
C ARG A 160 41.46 3.40 -9.75
N LEU A 161 40.58 4.38 -9.99
CA LEU A 161 40.83 5.50 -10.89
C LEU A 161 41.97 6.38 -10.40
N LEU A 162 42.00 6.71 -9.10
CA LEU A 162 43.02 7.59 -8.52
C LEU A 162 44.39 6.91 -8.41
N ARG A 163 44.45 5.60 -8.10
CA ARG A 163 45.70 4.83 -8.17
C ARG A 163 46.22 4.72 -9.61
N ALA A 164 45.34 4.66 -10.61
CA ALA A 164 45.72 4.70 -12.01
C ALA A 164 46.21 6.09 -12.48
N GLU A 165 45.62 7.20 -11.97
CA GLU A 165 46.05 8.57 -12.32
C GLU A 165 47.35 8.98 -11.63
N TYR A 166 47.52 8.66 -10.34
CA TYR A 166 48.68 9.10 -9.55
C TYR A 166 49.81 8.08 -9.42
N GLY A 167 49.56 6.78 -9.64
CA GLY A 167 50.57 5.73 -9.48
C GLY A 167 51.29 5.77 -8.12
N SER A 168 52.62 5.87 -8.15
CA SER A 168 53.44 5.98 -6.93
C SER A 168 53.22 7.27 -6.12
N ALA A 169 52.62 8.31 -6.71
CA ALA A 169 52.31 9.57 -6.01
C ALA A 169 50.96 9.53 -5.27
N TYR A 170 50.18 8.44 -5.38
CA TYR A 170 48.83 8.34 -4.84
C TYR A 170 48.75 8.66 -3.34
N GLU A 171 49.61 8.08 -2.51
CA GLU A 171 49.58 8.32 -1.06
C GLU A 171 49.87 9.80 -0.71
N GLY A 172 50.70 10.47 -1.52
CA GLY A 172 50.95 11.92 -1.40
C GLY A 172 49.73 12.77 -1.81
N ALA A 173 49.03 12.37 -2.88
CA ALA A 173 47.77 13.00 -3.28
C ALA A 173 46.67 12.82 -2.21
N MET A 174 46.60 11.65 -1.56
CA MET A 174 45.66 11.40 -0.46
C MET A 174 46.02 12.20 0.79
N ALA A 175 47.31 12.26 1.17
CA ALA A 175 47.77 13.09 2.29
C ALA A 175 47.49 14.59 2.06
N ASN A 176 47.68 15.08 0.84
CA ASN A 176 47.31 16.44 0.46
C ASN A 176 45.79 16.67 0.54
N SER A 177 44.98 15.69 0.12
CA SER A 177 43.52 15.77 0.23
C SER A 177 43.05 15.81 1.69
N ALA A 178 43.59 14.94 2.53
CA ALA A 178 43.28 14.88 3.96
C ALA A 178 43.57 16.21 4.67
N ARG A 179 44.72 16.85 4.37
CA ARG A 179 45.07 18.17 4.91
C ARG A 179 44.01 19.24 4.61
N ILE A 180 43.33 19.17 3.46
CA ILE A 180 42.23 20.11 3.13
C ILE A 180 40.97 19.80 3.94
N LEU A 181 40.67 18.53 4.23
CA LEU A 181 39.56 18.16 5.11
C LEU A 181 39.81 18.64 6.55
N ASP A 182 41.05 18.52 7.04
CA ASP A 182 41.44 19.01 8.37
C ASP A 182 41.34 20.55 8.47
N ILE A 183 41.63 21.28 7.39
CA ILE A 183 41.47 22.74 7.28
C ILE A 183 39.99 23.15 7.16
N ALA A 184 39.17 22.37 6.44
CA ALA A 184 37.74 22.63 6.25
C ALA A 184 36.88 22.30 7.49
N GLY A 185 37.38 21.44 8.38
CA GLY A 185 36.76 21.09 9.65
C GLY A 185 35.65 20.04 9.53
N GLU A 186 35.18 19.56 10.69
CA GLU A 186 34.32 18.38 10.77
C GLU A 186 32.98 18.53 10.06
N GLY A 187 32.37 19.72 10.07
CA GLY A 187 31.08 19.94 9.37
C GLY A 187 31.14 19.66 7.86
N PHE A 188 32.26 20.00 7.20
CA PHE A 188 32.47 19.66 5.79
C PHE A 188 32.75 18.15 5.62
N ARG A 189 33.48 17.54 6.55
CA ARG A 189 33.79 16.10 6.55
C ARG A 189 32.54 15.24 6.74
N SER A 190 31.66 15.60 7.66
CA SER A 190 30.38 14.93 7.88
C SER A 190 29.48 15.03 6.65
N TRP A 191 29.33 16.24 6.08
CA TRP A 191 28.60 16.42 4.82
C TRP A 191 29.14 15.54 3.67
N LEU A 192 30.46 15.40 3.52
CA LEU A 192 31.06 14.52 2.50
C LEU A 192 30.80 13.03 2.72
N ASN A 193 30.68 12.60 3.98
CA ASN A 193 30.32 11.23 4.32
C ASN A 193 28.83 10.98 4.07
N GLU A 194 27.96 11.86 4.59
CA GLU A 194 26.49 11.77 4.51
C GLU A 194 25.96 11.87 3.08
N SER A 195 26.54 12.76 2.25
CA SER A 195 26.17 12.90 0.83
C SER A 195 26.84 11.89 -0.10
N GLY A 196 27.77 11.07 0.41
CA GLY A 196 28.64 10.21 -0.38
C GLY A 196 29.65 10.95 -1.27
N ALA A 197 29.61 12.28 -1.36
CA ALA A 197 30.45 13.10 -2.23
C ALA A 197 31.96 12.97 -1.93
N GLY A 198 32.32 12.53 -0.72
CA GLY A 198 33.70 12.16 -0.36
C GLY A 198 34.29 11.03 -1.23
N ASN A 199 33.46 10.25 -1.94
CA ASN A 199 33.88 9.21 -2.87
C ASN A 199 33.99 9.70 -4.33
N ASP A 200 33.78 10.99 -4.64
CA ASP A 200 33.87 11.50 -6.01
C ASP A 200 35.33 11.74 -6.44
N PRO A 201 35.83 11.12 -7.54
CA PRO A 201 37.22 11.25 -7.93
C PRO A 201 37.55 12.66 -8.47
N ARG A 202 36.55 13.45 -8.91
CA ARG A 202 36.70 14.86 -9.31
C ARG A 202 36.91 15.73 -8.07
N LEU A 203 36.18 15.46 -6.99
CA LEU A 203 36.38 16.17 -5.72
C LEU A 203 37.75 15.83 -5.13
N ILE A 204 38.10 14.54 -5.00
CA ILE A 204 39.39 14.14 -4.39
C ILE A 204 40.57 14.72 -5.19
N ARG A 205 40.54 14.72 -6.53
CA ARG A 205 41.57 15.40 -7.35
C ARG A 205 41.63 16.91 -7.11
N THR A 206 40.50 17.55 -6.83
CA THR A 206 40.47 18.98 -6.49
C THR A 206 41.10 19.23 -5.12
N LEU A 207 40.74 18.43 -4.10
CA LEU A 207 41.34 18.49 -2.77
C LEU A 207 42.85 18.18 -2.80
N ALA A 208 43.28 17.17 -3.56
CA ALA A 208 44.69 16.83 -3.75
C ALA A 208 45.50 17.97 -4.37
N ARG A 209 44.95 18.65 -5.38
CA ARG A 209 45.59 19.79 -6.06
C ARG A 209 45.67 21.02 -5.15
N VAL A 210 44.60 21.35 -4.42
CA VAL A 210 44.62 22.45 -3.44
C VAL A 210 45.58 22.15 -2.28
N GLY A 211 45.60 20.91 -1.79
CA GLY A 211 46.52 20.44 -0.77
C GLY A 211 47.99 20.45 -1.20
N ALA A 212 48.26 20.16 -2.48
CA ALA A 212 49.58 20.32 -3.08
C ALA A 212 50.01 21.79 -3.13
N MET A 213 49.17 22.68 -3.68
CA MET A 213 49.47 24.12 -3.76
C MET A 213 49.73 24.73 -2.38
N ILE A 214 48.95 24.37 -1.35
CA ILE A 214 49.20 24.82 0.03
C ILE A 214 50.49 24.21 0.60
N SER A 215 50.83 22.97 0.26
CA SER A 215 52.09 22.33 0.67
C SER A 215 53.33 22.94 -0.01
N GLU A 216 53.17 23.54 -1.20
CA GLU A 216 54.24 24.22 -1.95
C GLU A 216 54.37 25.68 -1.49
N ASP A 217 53.28 26.42 -1.37
CA ASP A 217 53.28 27.84 -0.93
C ASP A 217 53.70 28.01 0.54
N SER A 218 53.41 27.02 1.40
CA SER A 218 53.94 26.97 2.77
C SER A 218 55.46 26.74 2.85
N ILE A 219 56.09 26.25 1.78
CA ILE A 219 57.55 26.18 1.62
C ILE A 219 58.10 27.49 0.97
N GLY A 220 57.25 28.27 0.30
CA GLY A 220 57.64 29.33 -0.63
C GLY A 220 56.95 30.70 -0.48
N LYS A 221 56.62 31.16 0.73
CA LYS A 221 55.99 32.47 0.97
C LYS A 221 56.64 33.62 0.18
N THR A 222 55.94 34.20 -0.80
CA THR A 222 55.85 35.67 -1.06
C THR A 222 54.81 36.00 -2.15
N GLN A 223 53.68 36.57 -1.70
CA GLN A 223 52.92 37.69 -2.29
C GLN A 223 52.73 37.80 -3.82
N ALA A 224 51.47 37.75 -4.26
CA ALA A 224 51.00 38.45 -5.46
C ALA A 224 49.58 39.02 -5.25
N THR A 225 49.38 40.33 -5.47
CA THR A 225 48.08 41.00 -5.38
C THR A 225 47.50 41.27 -6.78
N ALA A 226 46.47 40.51 -7.17
CA ALA A 226 45.80 40.70 -8.46
C ALA A 226 44.65 41.72 -8.37
N LYS A 227 44.84 42.92 -8.94
CA LYS A 227 43.73 43.82 -9.29
C LYS A 227 43.18 43.42 -10.66
N GLY A 228 41.92 43.00 -10.72
CA GLY A 228 41.18 42.80 -11.97
C GLY A 228 39.71 43.14 -11.76
N THR A 229 39.16 44.00 -12.63
CA THR A 229 37.74 44.41 -12.56
C THR A 229 36.88 43.30 -13.18
N ALA A 230 36.39 42.40 -12.34
CA ALA A 230 35.47 41.31 -12.71
C ALA A 230 34.16 41.42 -11.89
N ARG A 231 33.19 40.56 -12.21
CA ARG A 231 32.02 40.31 -11.36
C ARG A 231 32.46 40.05 -9.92
N THR A 232 31.65 40.44 -8.93
CA THR A 232 31.95 40.13 -7.54
C THR A 232 32.13 38.62 -7.36
N GLN A 233 32.99 38.19 -6.44
CA GLN A 233 33.22 36.76 -6.24
C GLN A 233 31.94 36.01 -5.80
N ALA A 234 30.97 36.73 -5.22
CA ALA A 234 29.62 36.24 -4.96
C ALA A 234 28.84 35.95 -6.26
N GLU A 235 28.81 36.86 -7.25
CA GLU A 235 28.16 36.62 -8.55
C GLU A 235 28.82 35.51 -9.39
N ILE A 236 30.10 35.22 -9.14
CA ILE A 236 30.83 34.12 -9.79
C ILE A 236 30.44 32.77 -9.17
N MET A 237 30.28 32.71 -7.85
CA MET A 237 29.83 31.51 -7.12
C MET A 237 28.32 31.28 -7.23
N TYR A 238 27.54 32.36 -7.28
CA TYR A 238 26.08 32.37 -7.29
C TYR A 238 25.56 33.26 -8.44
N PRO A 239 25.71 32.82 -9.72
CA PRO A 239 25.13 33.54 -10.83
C PRO A 239 23.61 33.52 -10.73
N THR A 240 23.01 34.68 -10.48
CA THR A 240 21.56 34.85 -10.56
C THR A 240 21.09 34.52 -11.97
N LYS A 241 20.08 33.65 -12.07
CA LYS A 241 19.40 33.41 -13.35
C LYS A 241 18.77 34.72 -13.80
N GLN A 242 19.11 35.17 -15.00
CA GLN A 242 18.34 36.21 -15.68
C GLN A 242 17.06 35.56 -16.21
N GLU A 243 15.95 36.27 -16.08
CA GLU A 243 14.62 35.90 -16.60
C GLU A 243 14.53 36.10 -18.12
#